data_AF-X1TQ05-F1
#
_entry.id   AF-X1TQ05-F1
#
_cell.length_a   1.000
_cell.length_b   1.000
_cell.length_c   1.000
_cell.angle_alpha   90.00
_cell.angle_beta   90.00
_cell.angle_gamma   90.00
#
_symmetry.space_group_name_H-M   'P 1'
#
loop_
_entity.id
_entity.type
_entity.pdbx_description
1 polymer ?
#
loop_
_entity_poly.entity_id
_entity_poly.type
_entity_poly.pdbx_seq_one_letter_code
_entity_poly.pdbx_strand_id
1 'polypeptide(L)'
;ESLGLLDKVVKAPSVMKTEPLGLLDTYGRTWAIYRTYTELLGLTDTVIATRLLVKVLTELLGLSDIVKKDTSKMLAENLGLLDVYGRTWSIYRTYDELLGLADSIQKDIALHPLVEPLGLLDSVAKSPSITRGELLGLKDSMVKGTSVIKGEALGLTDTIVKEPGKQLSETLGLLDTVVKSASIIKVESLGLEDRVSKHISLHALTEVLGLLDSISYVKNPTILAKLIRKLIQVEDIGGGQD
;
A
#
# COMPACT_ATOMS: atom_id res chain seq x y z
N GLU A 1 -5.17 -22.86 26.63
CA GLU A 1 -4.21 -23.48 25.69
C GLU A 1 -4.79 -24.78 25.13
N SER A 2 -4.97 -24.86 23.82
CA SER A 2 -5.21 -26.13 23.12
C SER A 2 -4.01 -26.43 22.24
N LEU A 3 -3.38 -27.59 22.45
CA LEU A 3 -2.31 -28.09 21.59
C LEU A 3 -2.94 -28.83 20.41
N GLY A 4 -2.59 -28.45 19.17
CA GLY A 4 -2.96 -29.20 17.97
C GLY A 4 -3.68 -28.39 16.90
N LEU A 5 -4.62 -29.04 16.20
CA LEU A 5 -5.43 -28.45 15.14
C LEU A 5 -6.72 -27.85 15.72
N LEU A 6 -6.94 -26.56 15.46
CA LEU A 6 -8.17 -25.87 15.79
C LEU A 6 -8.84 -25.35 14.51
N ASP A 7 -10.00 -25.89 14.18
CA ASP A 7 -10.85 -25.40 13.08
C ASP A 7 -12.01 -24.59 13.68
N LYS A 8 -12.18 -23.36 13.20
CA LYS A 8 -13.24 -22.45 13.64
C LYS A 8 -14.05 -21.90 12.49
N VAL A 9 -15.36 -22.09 12.59
CA VAL A 9 -16.35 -21.52 11.69
C VAL A 9 -17.23 -20.51 12.43
N VAL A 10 -17.19 -19.24 12.00
CA VAL A 10 -18.00 -18.15 12.59
C VAL A 10 -19.09 -17.73 11.61
N LYS A 11 -20.36 -17.88 12.03
CA LYS A 11 -21.56 -17.58 11.21
C LYS A 11 -22.52 -16.56 11.84
N ALA A 12 -22.26 -16.13 13.08
CA ALA A 12 -23.12 -15.24 13.86
C ALA A 12 -22.26 -14.16 14.54
N PRO A 13 -22.86 -13.03 15.00
CA PRO A 13 -22.13 -12.06 15.80
C PRO A 13 -21.51 -12.74 17.02
N SER A 14 -20.20 -12.58 17.19
CA SER A 14 -19.45 -13.21 18.28
C SER A 14 -18.28 -12.34 18.73
N VAL A 15 -17.89 -12.52 19.99
CA VAL A 15 -16.58 -12.12 20.48
C VAL A 15 -15.75 -13.39 20.61
N MET A 16 -14.65 -13.48 19.86
CA MET A 16 -13.72 -14.59 19.94
C MET A 16 -12.48 -14.18 20.71
N LYS A 17 -12.05 -15.03 21.63
CA LYS A 17 -10.75 -14.97 22.29
C LYS A 17 -10.10 -16.35 22.18
N THR A 18 -8.88 -16.45 21.66
CA THR A 18 -8.17 -17.73 21.55
C THR A 18 -6.67 -17.58 21.71
N GLU A 19 -6.09 -18.56 22.39
CA GLU A 19 -4.65 -18.75 22.55
C GLU A 19 -4.25 -20.19 22.14
N PRO A 20 -4.29 -20.55 20.84
CA PRO A 20 -3.89 -21.88 20.40
C PRO A 20 -2.36 -22.02 20.35
N LEU A 21 -1.89 -23.26 20.43
CA LEU A 21 -0.51 -23.62 20.11
C LEU A 21 -0.56 -24.66 18.97
N GLY A 22 -0.09 -24.29 17.78
CA GLY A 22 -0.11 -25.18 16.61
C GLY A 22 -0.83 -24.59 15.39
N LEU A 23 -1.82 -25.30 14.86
CA LEU A 23 -2.49 -24.95 13.60
C LEU A 23 -3.88 -24.37 13.89
N LEU A 24 -4.15 -23.18 13.35
CA LEU A 24 -5.45 -22.54 13.42
C LEU A 24 -6.00 -22.30 12.01
N ASP A 25 -7.16 -22.88 11.71
CA ASP A 25 -7.95 -22.52 10.54
C ASP A 25 -9.20 -21.76 10.99
N THR A 26 -9.41 -20.58 10.43
CA THR A 26 -10.58 -19.75 10.74
C THR A 26 -11.32 -19.34 9.47
N TYR A 27 -12.54 -19.85 9.33
CA TYR A 27 -13.48 -19.43 8.31
C TYR A 27 -14.61 -18.57 8.90
N GLY A 28 -14.66 -17.30 8.50
CA GLY A 28 -15.70 -16.35 8.88
C GLY A 28 -16.56 -15.93 7.70
N ARG A 29 -17.86 -16.26 7.71
CA ARG A 29 -18.82 -15.66 6.77
C ARG A 29 -20.04 -15.17 7.51
N THR A 30 -20.10 -13.87 7.80
CA THR A 30 -21.16 -13.26 8.59
C THR A 30 -21.68 -11.98 7.96
N TRP A 31 -22.95 -11.67 8.23
CA TRP A 31 -23.54 -10.36 7.96
C TRP A 31 -23.60 -9.51 9.23
N ALA A 32 -22.72 -9.77 10.18
CA ALA A 32 -22.82 -9.29 11.55
C ALA A 32 -21.52 -8.62 12.02
N ILE A 33 -21.63 -7.81 13.07
CA ILE A 33 -20.47 -7.23 13.78
C ILE A 33 -19.80 -8.34 14.59
N TYR A 34 -18.48 -8.45 14.53
CA TYR A 34 -17.73 -9.36 15.37
C TYR A 34 -16.40 -8.76 15.82
N ARG A 35 -15.87 -9.33 16.90
CA ARG A 35 -14.55 -8.98 17.46
C ARG A 35 -13.74 -10.23 17.65
N THR A 36 -12.50 -10.23 17.17
CA THR A 36 -11.55 -11.32 17.39
C THR A 36 -10.32 -10.78 18.11
N TYR A 37 -9.89 -11.54 19.10
CA TYR A 37 -8.66 -11.34 19.85
C TYR A 37 -7.93 -12.68 19.82
N THR A 38 -6.78 -12.74 19.18
CA THR A 38 -6.06 -14.00 19.01
C THR A 38 -4.58 -13.80 19.32
N GLU A 39 -4.05 -14.64 20.21
CA GLU A 39 -2.62 -14.78 20.46
C GLU A 39 -2.24 -16.17 19.97
N LEU A 40 -1.33 -16.29 18.99
CA LEU A 40 -1.02 -17.58 18.38
C LEU A 40 0.49 -17.79 18.29
N LEU A 41 0.91 -19.02 18.59
CA LEU A 41 2.21 -19.55 18.22
C LEU A 41 2.00 -20.72 17.26
N GLY A 42 2.31 -20.50 15.97
CA GLY A 42 2.21 -21.54 14.94
C GLY A 42 1.73 -21.03 13.58
N LEU A 43 0.93 -21.84 12.88
CA LEU A 43 0.44 -21.52 11.54
C LEU A 43 -1.05 -21.14 11.59
N THR A 44 -1.41 -20.11 10.85
CA THR A 44 -2.77 -19.62 10.76
C THR A 44 -3.19 -19.43 9.31
N ASP A 45 -4.34 -20.01 8.97
CA ASP A 45 -5.09 -19.72 7.74
C ASP A 45 -6.40 -19.04 8.14
N THR A 46 -6.62 -17.83 7.62
CA THR A 46 -7.84 -17.07 7.91
C THR A 46 -8.52 -16.61 6.64
N VAL A 47 -9.75 -17.08 6.47
CA VAL A 47 -10.63 -16.64 5.38
C VAL A 47 -11.83 -15.94 5.96
N ILE A 48 -11.91 -14.65 5.71
CA ILE A 48 -12.94 -13.79 6.27
C ILE A 48 -13.70 -13.08 5.14
N ALA A 49 -15.03 -13.22 5.16
CA ALA A 49 -15.94 -12.60 4.21
C ALA A 49 -17.21 -12.10 4.90
N THR A 50 -17.20 -10.83 5.27
CA THR A 50 -18.19 -10.18 6.11
C THR A 50 -18.55 -8.82 5.56
N ARG A 51 -19.83 -8.47 5.72
CA ARG A 51 -20.41 -7.27 5.11
C ARG A 51 -20.48 -6.07 6.07
N LEU A 52 -20.19 -6.29 7.36
CA LEU A 52 -20.27 -5.30 8.42
C LEU A 52 -18.90 -5.08 9.08
N LEU A 53 -18.88 -4.16 10.05
CA LEU A 53 -17.67 -3.72 10.72
C LEU A 53 -17.05 -4.82 11.58
N VAL A 54 -15.75 -5.01 11.39
CA VAL A 54 -14.92 -5.96 12.13
C VAL A 54 -13.85 -5.23 12.91
N LYS A 55 -13.62 -5.65 14.16
CA LYS A 55 -12.39 -5.33 14.89
C LYS A 55 -11.60 -6.60 15.16
N VAL A 56 -10.39 -6.68 14.60
CA VAL A 56 -9.44 -7.78 14.83
C VAL A 56 -8.23 -7.23 15.56
N LEU A 57 -7.86 -7.86 16.68
CA LEU A 57 -6.54 -7.75 17.30
C LEU A 57 -5.87 -9.12 17.21
N THR A 58 -4.70 -9.18 16.60
CA THR A 58 -3.94 -10.44 16.44
C THR A 58 -2.50 -10.23 16.85
N GLU A 59 -2.01 -11.09 17.74
CA GLU A 59 -0.59 -11.26 18.03
C GLU A 59 -0.20 -12.66 17.52
N LEU A 60 0.73 -12.70 16.57
CA LEU A 60 1.19 -13.96 15.98
C LEU A 60 2.70 -14.08 16.03
N LEU A 61 3.15 -15.27 16.47
CA LEU A 61 4.49 -15.77 16.20
C LEU A 61 4.38 -17.00 15.26
N GLY A 62 4.74 -16.82 13.99
CA GLY A 62 4.75 -17.89 13.00
C GLY A 62 4.34 -17.47 11.59
N LEU A 63 3.57 -18.30 10.89
CA LEU A 63 3.17 -18.06 9.51
C LEU A 63 1.67 -17.76 9.44
N SER A 64 1.30 -16.75 8.64
CA SER A 64 -0.08 -16.33 8.45
C SER A 64 -0.45 -16.21 6.99
N ASP A 65 -1.56 -16.82 6.61
CA ASP A 65 -2.27 -16.56 5.36
C ASP A 65 -3.62 -15.92 5.69
N ILE A 66 -3.87 -14.74 5.13
CA ILE A 66 -5.07 -13.94 5.39
C ILE A 66 -5.74 -13.56 4.08
N VAL A 67 -6.93 -14.13 3.86
CA VAL A 67 -7.83 -13.74 2.77
C VAL A 67 -9.02 -13.01 3.38
N LYS A 68 -9.05 -11.67 3.23
CA LYS A 68 -10.11 -10.82 3.78
C LYS A 68 -10.98 -10.17 2.70
N LYS A 69 -12.29 -10.12 2.96
CA LYS A 69 -13.29 -9.44 2.10
C LYS A 69 -14.21 -8.55 2.93
N ASP A 70 -13.62 -7.80 3.85
CA ASP A 70 -14.32 -7.19 4.98
C ASP A 70 -14.11 -5.69 5.09
N THR A 71 -15.10 -5.02 5.67
CA THR A 71 -14.89 -3.65 6.16
C THR A 71 -14.38 -3.73 7.58
N SER A 72 -13.09 -3.48 7.81
CA SER A 72 -12.49 -3.72 9.12
C SER A 72 -11.56 -2.61 9.59
N LYS A 73 -11.44 -2.53 10.92
CA LYS A 73 -10.24 -2.02 11.58
C LYS A 73 -9.44 -3.22 12.08
N MET A 74 -8.23 -3.38 11.55
CA MET A 74 -7.29 -4.42 11.98
C MET A 74 -6.13 -3.77 12.71
N LEU A 75 -5.74 -4.36 13.84
CA LEU A 75 -4.45 -4.11 14.49
C LEU A 75 -3.77 -5.48 14.58
N ALA A 76 -2.58 -5.62 14.00
CA ALA A 76 -1.86 -6.87 13.98
C ALA A 76 -0.39 -6.65 14.38
N GLU A 77 0.09 -7.50 15.27
CA GLU A 77 1.51 -7.63 15.62
C GLU A 77 1.95 -9.02 15.17
N ASN A 78 2.84 -9.07 14.18
CA ASN A 78 3.21 -10.32 13.52
C ASN A 78 4.72 -10.51 13.49
N LEU A 79 5.20 -11.59 14.12
CA LEU A 79 6.58 -12.05 14.05
C LEU A 79 6.65 -13.29 13.17
N GLY A 80 7.14 -13.15 11.94
CA GLY A 80 7.30 -14.25 10.99
C GLY A 80 6.92 -13.90 9.55
N LEU A 81 6.27 -14.83 8.84
CA LEU A 81 5.83 -14.61 7.45
C LEU A 81 4.33 -14.30 7.42
N LEU A 82 3.96 -13.30 6.62
CA LEU A 82 2.59 -12.85 6.45
C LEU A 82 2.27 -12.75 4.96
N ASP A 83 1.23 -13.46 4.51
CA ASP A 83 0.59 -13.26 3.21
C ASP A 83 -0.82 -12.70 3.40
N VAL A 84 -1.12 -11.58 2.75
CA VAL A 84 -2.42 -10.91 2.86
C VAL A 84 -3.01 -10.61 1.50
N TYR A 85 -4.17 -11.20 1.23
CA TYR A 85 -5.02 -10.82 0.12
C TYR A 85 -6.30 -10.12 0.60
N GLY A 86 -6.50 -8.87 0.17
CA GLY A 86 -7.69 -8.07 0.47
C GLY A 86 -8.60 -7.83 -0.74
N ARG A 87 -9.90 -8.12 -0.59
CA ARG A 87 -10.97 -7.69 -1.52
C ARG A 87 -12.29 -7.28 -0.83
N THR A 88 -12.41 -6.03 -0.41
CA THR A 88 -13.50 -5.35 0.28
C THR A 88 -14.27 -4.39 -0.65
N TRP A 89 -15.57 -4.18 -0.39
CA TRP A 89 -16.38 -3.23 -1.18
C TRP A 89 -16.50 -1.84 -0.52
N SER A 90 -15.67 -1.53 0.49
CA SER A 90 -15.72 -0.24 1.20
C SER A 90 -14.40 0.11 1.88
N ILE A 91 -14.35 1.35 2.38
CA ILE A 91 -13.24 1.96 3.11
C ILE A 91 -12.85 1.14 4.36
N TYR A 92 -11.55 0.87 4.53
CA TYR A 92 -10.99 0.22 5.72
C TYR A 92 -9.72 0.91 6.22
N ARG A 93 -9.28 0.55 7.44
CA ARG A 93 -8.05 1.03 8.08
C ARG A 93 -7.32 -0.13 8.78
N THR A 94 -6.04 -0.30 8.51
CA THR A 94 -5.20 -1.33 9.15
C THR A 94 -4.01 -0.67 9.83
N TYR A 95 -3.55 -1.24 10.94
CA TYR A 95 -2.26 -0.93 11.53
C TYR A 95 -1.55 -2.25 11.75
N ASP A 96 -0.43 -2.43 11.06
CA ASP A 96 0.28 -3.69 11.02
C ASP A 96 1.73 -3.44 11.42
N GLU A 97 2.12 -3.97 12.58
CA GLU A 97 3.49 -4.02 13.08
C GLU A 97 4.03 -5.41 12.75
N LEU A 98 5.08 -5.46 11.93
CA LEU A 98 5.59 -6.73 11.42
C LEU A 98 7.09 -6.83 11.60
N LEU A 99 7.54 -7.95 12.12
CA LEU A 99 8.95 -8.35 12.11
C LEU A 99 9.10 -9.62 11.29
N GLY A 100 9.67 -9.51 10.09
CA GLY A 100 9.85 -10.64 9.17
C GLY A 100 9.55 -10.29 7.71
N LEU A 101 8.86 -11.18 7.01
CA LEU A 101 8.52 -11.00 5.59
C LEU A 101 7.01 -10.83 5.42
N ALA A 102 6.61 -9.89 4.57
CA ALA A 102 5.22 -9.63 4.25
C ALA A 102 5.01 -9.58 2.75
N ASP A 103 4.00 -10.29 2.26
CA ASP A 103 3.40 -10.10 0.93
C ASP A 103 1.98 -9.57 1.13
N SER A 104 1.65 -8.46 0.46
CA SER A 104 0.31 -7.87 0.55
C SER A 104 -0.24 -7.45 -0.80
N ILE A 105 -1.38 -8.02 -1.18
CA ILE A 105 -2.13 -7.63 -2.37
C ILE A 105 -3.47 -7.03 -1.95
N GLN A 106 -3.63 -5.73 -2.22
CA GLN A 106 -4.84 -4.98 -1.91
C GLN A 106 -5.57 -4.60 -3.21
N LYS A 107 -6.85 -4.95 -3.31
CA LYS A 107 -7.69 -4.60 -4.48
C LYS A 107 -8.72 -3.50 -4.20
N ASP A 108 -8.72 -2.90 -3.01
CA ASP A 108 -9.81 -2.02 -2.57
C ASP A 108 -9.36 -0.68 -1.99
N ILE A 109 -10.34 0.17 -1.68
CA ILE A 109 -10.05 1.52 -1.21
C ILE A 109 -9.55 1.47 0.24
N ALA A 110 -8.24 1.62 0.42
CA ALA A 110 -7.60 1.66 1.72
C ALA A 110 -7.47 3.11 2.21
N LEU A 111 -8.09 3.45 3.35
CA LEU A 111 -7.88 4.76 3.98
C LEU A 111 -6.96 4.61 5.19
N HIS A 112 -5.71 5.03 5.00
CA HIS A 112 -4.70 5.11 6.03
C HIS A 112 -4.30 3.74 6.63
N PRO A 113 -3.95 2.70 5.85
CA PRO A 113 -3.09 1.66 6.40
C PRO A 113 -1.82 2.33 6.95
N LEU A 114 -1.50 2.04 8.21
CA LEU A 114 -0.19 2.27 8.79
C LEU A 114 0.52 0.92 8.79
N VAL A 115 1.67 0.84 8.16
CA VAL A 115 2.46 -0.38 8.11
C VAL A 115 3.85 -0.04 8.59
N GLU A 116 4.30 -0.73 9.62
CA GLU A 116 5.61 -0.53 10.23
C GLU A 116 6.41 -1.85 10.19
N PRO A 117 6.85 -2.30 9.00
CA PRO A 117 7.59 -3.55 8.87
C PRO A 117 9.08 -3.35 9.17
N LEU A 118 9.60 -4.24 9.98
CA LEU A 118 11.02 -4.54 10.12
C LEU A 118 11.33 -5.81 9.32
N GLY A 119 11.89 -5.67 8.13
CA GLY A 119 12.25 -6.78 7.26
C GLY A 119 11.94 -6.56 5.78
N LEU A 120 11.32 -7.55 5.11
CA LEU A 120 10.97 -7.44 3.68
C LEU A 120 9.47 -7.24 3.51
N LEU A 121 9.09 -6.25 2.70
CA LEU A 121 7.71 -5.98 2.33
C LEU A 121 7.57 -6.01 0.80
N ASP A 122 6.79 -6.94 0.28
CA ASP A 122 6.25 -6.88 -1.09
C ASP A 122 4.79 -6.42 -1.01
N SER A 123 4.44 -5.40 -1.79
CA SER A 123 3.10 -4.82 -1.73
C SER A 123 2.55 -4.39 -3.09
N VAL A 124 1.31 -4.81 -3.37
CA VAL A 124 0.61 -4.44 -4.60
C VAL A 124 -0.76 -3.84 -4.29
N ALA A 125 -0.90 -2.54 -4.53
CA ALA A 125 -2.18 -1.83 -4.43
C ALA A 125 -2.81 -1.66 -5.82
N LYS A 126 -4.00 -2.24 -6.05
CA LYS A 126 -4.71 -2.21 -7.35
C LYS A 126 -5.84 -1.19 -7.44
N SER A 127 -5.98 -0.37 -6.42
CA SER A 127 -7.14 0.46 -6.12
C SER A 127 -6.69 1.77 -5.46
N PRO A 128 -7.58 2.77 -5.36
CA PRO A 128 -7.21 4.01 -4.71
C PRO A 128 -6.83 3.81 -3.25
N SER A 129 -5.69 4.32 -2.81
CA SER A 129 -5.21 4.09 -1.44
C SER A 129 -4.53 5.31 -0.83
N ILE A 130 -4.62 5.47 0.48
CA ILE A 130 -3.82 6.46 1.23
C ILE A 130 -2.94 5.69 2.20
N THR A 131 -1.69 5.41 1.86
CA THR A 131 -0.79 4.61 2.71
C THR A 131 0.09 5.50 3.57
N ARG A 132 0.33 5.05 4.80
CA ARG A 132 1.34 5.58 5.73
C ARG A 132 2.24 4.43 6.17
N GLY A 133 3.52 4.65 6.36
CA GLY A 133 4.37 3.60 6.92
C GLY A 133 5.78 4.05 7.23
N GLU A 134 6.37 3.35 8.18
CA GLU A 134 7.75 3.52 8.62
C GLU A 134 8.43 2.17 8.41
N LEU A 135 9.24 2.06 7.36
CA LEU A 135 9.92 0.82 6.98
C LEU A 135 11.35 0.83 7.51
N LEU A 136 11.77 -0.29 8.09
CA LEU A 136 13.19 -0.60 8.25
C LEU A 136 13.49 -1.92 7.53
N GLY A 137 14.12 -1.85 6.36
CA GLY A 137 14.46 -3.02 5.56
C GLY A 137 14.28 -2.83 4.05
N LEU A 138 13.76 -3.85 3.36
CA LEU A 138 13.56 -3.80 1.90
C LEU A 138 12.07 -3.72 1.59
N LYS A 139 11.72 -2.88 0.63
CA LYS A 139 10.36 -2.75 0.13
C LYS A 139 10.32 -2.80 -1.39
N ASP A 140 9.53 -3.74 -1.91
CA ASP A 140 9.05 -3.72 -3.29
C ASP A 140 7.58 -3.29 -3.25
N SER A 141 7.22 -2.32 -4.08
CA SER A 141 5.85 -1.83 -4.11
C SER A 141 5.38 -1.43 -5.50
N MET A 142 4.19 -1.91 -5.86
CA MET A 142 3.54 -1.56 -7.12
C MET A 142 2.14 -1.01 -6.88
N VAL A 143 1.91 0.22 -7.35
CA VAL A 143 0.63 0.91 -7.24
C VAL A 143 -0.03 1.07 -8.61
N LYS A 144 -1.21 0.47 -8.77
CA LYS A 144 -2.04 0.49 -9.98
C LYS A 144 -3.37 1.23 -9.80
N GLY A 145 -3.57 1.92 -8.69
CA GLY A 145 -4.73 2.78 -8.45
C GLY A 145 -4.29 4.16 -7.94
N THR A 146 -5.20 5.13 -7.90
CA THR A 146 -4.86 6.49 -7.46
C THR A 146 -4.42 6.52 -6.00
N SER A 147 -3.17 6.87 -5.73
CA SER A 147 -2.63 6.76 -4.37
C SER A 147 -2.12 8.05 -3.76
N VAL A 148 -2.17 8.11 -2.43
CA VAL A 148 -1.38 9.04 -1.62
C VAL A 148 -0.47 8.20 -0.73
N ILE A 149 0.81 8.17 -1.05
CA ILE A 149 1.84 7.46 -0.29
C ILE A 149 2.54 8.48 0.60
N LYS A 150 2.55 8.19 1.90
CA LYS A 150 3.41 8.86 2.87
C LYS A 150 4.28 7.80 3.51
N GLY A 151 5.58 7.99 3.56
CA GLY A 151 6.41 7.03 4.26
C GLY A 151 7.79 7.50 4.59
N GLU A 152 8.33 6.87 5.61
CA GLU A 152 9.72 6.98 6.03
C GLU A 152 10.33 5.60 5.83
N ALA A 153 11.52 5.53 5.25
CA ALA A 153 12.16 4.25 4.96
C ALA A 153 13.66 4.30 5.27
N LEU A 154 14.13 3.31 6.00
CA LEU A 154 15.53 3.02 6.22
C LEU A 154 15.86 1.71 5.50
N GLY A 155 16.55 1.78 4.36
CA GLY A 155 16.94 0.60 3.58
C GLY A 155 16.73 0.76 2.08
N LEU A 156 16.27 -0.30 1.39
CA LEU A 156 16.11 -0.29 -0.06
C LEU A 156 14.63 -0.25 -0.42
N THR A 157 14.24 0.70 -1.25
CA THR A 157 12.85 0.90 -1.68
C THR A 157 12.78 0.89 -3.20
N ASP A 158 12.03 -0.07 -3.76
CA ASP A 158 11.62 -0.10 -5.16
C ASP A 158 10.12 0.24 -5.25
N THR A 159 9.78 1.25 -6.05
CA THR A 159 8.41 1.76 -6.17
C THR A 159 8.02 1.97 -7.63
N ILE A 160 6.95 1.29 -8.05
CA ILE A 160 6.34 1.46 -9.38
C ILE A 160 4.94 2.06 -9.24
N VAL A 161 4.76 3.28 -9.72
CA VAL A 161 3.47 3.99 -9.73
C VAL A 161 2.91 4.04 -11.15
N LYS A 162 1.77 3.38 -11.39
CA LYS A 162 1.12 3.30 -12.71
C LYS A 162 -0.04 4.25 -12.91
N GLU A 163 -0.67 4.70 -11.84
CA GLU A 163 -1.84 5.61 -11.86
C GLU A 163 -1.52 6.93 -11.16
N PRO A 164 -2.29 8.00 -11.37
CA PRO A 164 -1.99 9.30 -10.79
C PRO A 164 -1.93 9.25 -9.27
N GLY A 165 -1.00 9.99 -8.66
CA GLY A 165 -0.85 9.93 -7.21
C GLY A 165 0.00 11.04 -6.61
N LYS A 166 0.07 11.01 -5.28
CA LYS A 166 0.95 11.88 -4.48
C LYS A 166 1.88 11.01 -3.66
N GLN A 167 3.18 11.26 -3.75
CA GLN A 167 4.20 10.61 -2.95
C GLN A 167 4.89 11.65 -2.07
N LEU A 168 4.95 11.37 -0.77
CA LEU A 168 5.73 12.08 0.23
C LEU A 168 6.62 11.04 0.91
N SER A 169 7.92 11.05 0.62
CA SER A 169 8.82 10.01 1.11
C SER A 169 10.09 10.62 1.70
N GLU A 170 10.52 10.09 2.83
CA GLU A 170 11.84 10.33 3.40
C GLU A 170 12.58 9.00 3.40
N THR A 171 13.78 8.93 2.82
CA THR A 171 14.47 7.65 2.64
C THR A 171 15.96 7.75 2.92
N LEU A 172 16.44 6.92 3.85
CA LEU A 172 17.85 6.67 4.08
C LEU A 172 18.23 5.34 3.41
N GLY A 173 18.94 5.38 2.29
CA GLY A 173 19.39 4.18 1.57
C GLY A 173 19.25 4.28 0.06
N LEU A 174 18.79 3.21 -0.58
CA LEU A 174 18.60 3.19 -2.04
C LEU A 174 17.13 3.32 -2.38
N LEU A 175 16.82 4.23 -3.29
CA LEU A 175 15.48 4.47 -3.78
C LEU A 175 15.45 4.28 -5.30
N ASP A 176 14.69 3.30 -5.77
CA ASP A 176 14.31 3.14 -7.18
C ASP A 176 12.84 3.51 -7.34
N THR A 177 12.54 4.45 -8.24
CA THR A 177 11.19 4.94 -8.46
C THR A 177 10.86 5.05 -9.95
N VAL A 178 9.86 4.27 -10.38
CA VAL A 178 9.31 4.33 -11.74
C VAL A 178 7.88 4.86 -11.72
N VAL A 179 7.67 6.05 -12.30
CA VAL A 179 6.36 6.69 -12.42
C VAL A 179 5.88 6.68 -13.86
N LYS A 180 4.69 6.11 -14.11
CA LYS A 180 4.10 5.99 -15.45
C LYS A 180 2.94 6.96 -15.73
N SER A 181 2.52 7.72 -14.73
CA SER A 181 1.34 8.59 -14.73
C SER A 181 1.68 10.00 -14.20
N ALA A 182 0.73 10.94 -14.30
CA ALA A 182 0.90 12.25 -13.69
C ALA A 182 0.93 12.13 -12.16
N SER A 183 1.99 12.60 -11.51
CA SER A 183 2.11 12.52 -10.05
C SER A 183 2.69 13.79 -9.44
N ILE A 184 2.43 13.96 -8.15
CA ILE A 184 3.09 14.95 -7.29
C ILE A 184 4.06 14.18 -6.41
N ILE A 185 5.35 14.48 -6.53
CA ILE A 185 6.41 13.75 -5.84
C ILE A 185 7.15 14.74 -4.94
N LYS A 186 7.17 14.49 -3.63
CA LYS A 186 8.10 15.14 -2.72
C LYS A 186 8.92 14.07 -2.03
N VAL A 187 10.22 14.09 -2.29
CA VAL A 187 11.15 13.08 -1.80
C VAL A 187 12.34 13.79 -1.18
N GLU A 188 12.70 13.35 0.00
CA GLU A 188 13.96 13.68 0.66
C GLU A 188 14.73 12.36 0.84
N SER A 189 15.93 12.27 0.25
CA SER A 189 16.71 11.04 0.28
C SER A 189 18.16 11.30 0.69
N LEU A 190 18.69 10.42 1.56
CA LEU A 190 20.11 10.32 1.85
C LEU A 190 20.63 8.98 1.34
N GLY A 191 21.33 8.99 0.21
CA GLY A 191 21.82 7.79 -0.45
C GLY A 191 21.77 7.86 -1.98
N LEU A 192 21.37 6.77 -2.64
CA LEU A 192 21.29 6.74 -4.11
C LEU A 192 19.82 6.70 -4.54
N GLU A 193 19.45 7.59 -5.44
CA GLU A 193 18.12 7.65 -6.06
C GLU A 193 18.25 7.37 -7.56
N ASP A 194 17.50 6.38 -8.06
CA ASP A 194 17.22 6.18 -9.48
C ASP A 194 15.74 6.48 -9.73
N ARG A 195 15.45 7.37 -10.67
CA ARG A 195 14.08 7.79 -10.98
C ARG A 195 13.79 7.83 -12.47
N VAL A 196 12.79 7.05 -12.88
CA VAL A 196 12.26 7.06 -14.25
C VAL A 196 10.81 7.57 -14.28
N SER A 197 10.60 8.74 -14.86
CA SER A 197 9.27 9.37 -15.02
C SER A 197 8.83 9.36 -16.49
N LYS A 198 7.80 8.58 -16.84
CA LYS A 198 7.26 8.52 -18.21
C LYS A 198 6.21 9.60 -18.52
N HIS A 199 5.81 10.38 -17.51
CA HIS A 199 4.84 11.45 -17.64
C HIS A 199 5.29 12.68 -16.85
N ILE A 200 4.59 13.80 -17.04
CA ILE A 200 4.83 15.04 -16.29
C ILE A 200 4.60 14.83 -14.79
N SER A 201 5.63 15.14 -14.01
CA SER A 201 5.53 15.38 -12.57
C SER A 201 5.06 16.82 -12.36
N LEU A 202 3.88 17.01 -11.76
CA LEU A 202 3.23 18.33 -11.69
C LEU A 202 3.94 19.27 -10.72
N HIS A 203 4.38 18.74 -9.58
CA HIS A 203 5.09 19.47 -8.53
C HIS A 203 6.12 18.55 -7.87
N ALA A 204 7.21 18.28 -8.59
CA ALA A 204 8.32 17.50 -8.06
C ALA A 204 9.23 18.38 -7.19
N LEU A 205 9.39 18.02 -5.91
CA LEU A 205 10.44 18.53 -5.03
C LEU A 205 11.28 17.34 -4.61
N THR A 206 12.56 17.38 -4.97
CA THR A 206 13.48 16.26 -4.73
C THR A 206 14.73 16.83 -4.10
N GLU A 207 15.01 16.44 -2.87
CA GLU A 207 16.24 16.75 -2.15
C GLU A 207 17.01 15.45 -1.96
N VAL A 208 18.20 15.38 -2.55
CA VAL A 208 19.05 14.20 -2.50
C VAL A 208 20.40 14.60 -1.95
N LEU A 209 20.75 14.05 -0.79
CA LEU A 209 22.11 14.10 -0.27
C LEU A 209 22.81 12.78 -0.61
N GLY A 210 23.32 12.71 -1.84
CA GLY A 210 23.98 11.54 -2.41
C GLY A 210 24.03 11.61 -3.94
N LEU A 211 23.70 10.51 -4.62
CA LEU A 211 23.66 10.49 -6.09
C LEU A 211 22.22 10.34 -6.58
N LEU A 212 21.88 11.12 -7.62
CA LEU A 212 20.59 11.08 -8.31
C LEU A 212 20.81 10.73 -9.78
N ASP A 213 20.28 9.59 -10.22
CA ASP A 213 20.02 9.29 -11.63
C ASP A 213 18.53 9.53 -11.93
N SER A 214 18.24 10.31 -12.97
CA SER A 214 16.86 10.72 -13.25
C SER A 214 16.61 10.88 -14.74
N ILE A 215 15.65 10.10 -15.25
CA ILE A 215 15.17 10.16 -16.63
C ILE A 215 13.71 10.62 -16.64
N SER A 216 13.39 11.67 -17.40
CA SER A 216 12.01 12.13 -17.59
C SER A 216 11.62 12.18 -19.06
N TYR A 217 10.46 11.61 -19.39
CA TYR A 217 9.87 11.67 -20.72
C TYR A 217 8.80 12.76 -20.74
N VAL A 218 8.98 13.74 -21.63
CA VAL A 218 7.99 14.81 -21.87
C VAL A 218 7.47 14.67 -23.29
N LYS A 219 6.16 14.88 -23.50
CA LYS A 219 5.58 14.94 -24.87
C LYS A 219 6.33 16.00 -25.67
N ASN A 220 6.70 15.67 -26.91
CA ASN A 220 7.58 16.46 -27.77
C ASN A 220 7.28 17.98 -27.66
N PRO A 221 8.14 18.76 -26.97
CA PRO A 221 7.89 20.17 -26.69
C PRO A 221 7.80 20.99 -27.99
N THR A 222 8.42 20.51 -29.06
CA THR A 222 8.38 21.15 -30.39
C THR A 222 6.99 21.07 -31.03
N ILE A 223 6.24 19.98 -30.82
CA ILE A 223 4.86 19.85 -31.34
C ILE A 223 3.93 20.74 -30.52
N LEU A 224 4.10 20.78 -29.20
CA LEU A 224 3.34 21.65 -28.32
C LEU A 224 3.59 23.13 -28.65
N ALA A 225 4.85 23.54 -28.85
CA ALA A 225 5.21 24.90 -29.25
C ALA A 225 4.61 25.27 -30.62
N LYS A 226 4.59 24.33 -31.59
CA LYS A 226 3.92 24.54 -32.88
C LYS A 226 2.40 24.70 -32.74
N LEU A 227 1.76 23.91 -31.87
CA LEU A 227 0.33 24.02 -31.58
C LEU A 227 -0.01 25.35 -30.91
N ILE A 228 0.77 25.77 -29.91
CA ILE A 228 0.61 27.07 -29.23
C ILE A 228 0.78 28.21 -30.24
N ARG A 229 1.84 28.18 -31.07
CA ARG A 229 2.06 29.21 -32.10
C ARG A 229 0.88 29.28 -33.08
N LYS A 230 0.33 28.13 -33.48
CA LYS A 230 -0.83 28.09 -34.38
C LYS A 230 -2.11 28.58 -33.71
N LEU A 231 -2.29 28.33 -32.40
CA LEU A 231 -3.44 28.80 -31.63
C LEU A 231 -3.42 30.32 -31.48
N ILE A 232 -2.28 30.90 -31.13
CA ILE A 232 -2.07 32.36 -31.08
C ILE A 232 -2.40 33.00 -32.44
N GLN A 233 -1.91 32.40 -33.53
CA GLN A 233 -2.22 32.90 -34.88
C GLN A 233 -3.72 32.86 -35.21
N VAL A 234 -4.48 31.90 -34.68
CA VAL A 234 -5.93 31.82 -34.93
C VAL A 234 -6.71 32.80 -34.04
N GLU A 235 -6.29 33.01 -32.80
CA GLU A 235 -6.88 34.05 -31.92
C GLU A 235 -6.65 35.46 -32.48
N ASP A 236 -5.45 35.76 -32.97
CA ASP A 236 -5.13 37.05 -33.61
C ASP A 236 -5.96 37.30 -34.87
N ILE A 237 -6.39 36.24 -35.57
CA ILE A 237 -7.24 36.33 -36.77
C ILE A 237 -8.74 36.41 -36.42
N GLY A 238 -9.16 35.84 -35.27
CA GLY A 238 -10.56 35.78 -34.84
C GLY A 238 -11.03 36.95 -33.98
N GLY A 239 -10.13 37.81 -33.49
CA GLY A 239 -10.44 38.98 -32.65
C GLY A 239 -10.86 40.25 -33.41
N GLY A 240 -11.07 40.17 -34.72
CA GLY A 240 -11.60 41.28 -35.53
C GLY A 240 -13.02 41.00 -36.00
N GLN A 241 -14.00 41.77 -35.50
CA GLN A 241 -15.48 41.70 -35.63
C GLN A 241 -16.09 41.05 -34.38
N ASP A 242 -16.79 41.75 -33.48
CA ASP A 242 -17.63 42.97 -33.57
C ASP A 242 -17.35 44.01 -32.46
#